data_AF-A0AAN6FMN4-F1
#
_entry.id   AF-A0AAN6FMN4-F1
#
_cell.length_a   1.000
_cell.length_b   1.000
_cell.length_c   1.000
_cell.angle_alpha   90.00
_cell.angle_beta   90.00
_cell.angle_gamma   90.00
#
_symmetry.space_group_name_H-M   'P 1'
#
loop_
_entity.id
_entity.type
_entity.pdbx_description
1 polymer ?
#
loop_
_entity_poly.entity_id
_entity_poly.type
_entity_poly.pdbx_seq_one_letter_code
_entity_poly.pdbx_strand_id
1 'polypeptide(L)'
;MAAHPPNPNNPLLHLPPSLRIISLNCWGLKFISTHRSARLLEIGRQLAQASPTPTLVGFQECWTQADYLAIRSLTTHILPYGKFYYSGIFGSGLAILSKWPIEESSMYRYPLNGRPSAFHRGDWRRLR
;
A
#
# COMPACT_ATOMS: atom_id res chain seq x y z
N MET A 1 -17.41 8.15 45.48
CA MET A 1 -16.20 8.55 44.73
C MET A 1 -16.66 9.04 43.37
N ALA A 2 -16.78 10.36 43.18
CA ALA A 2 -17.19 10.91 41.89
C ALA A 2 -16.01 10.81 40.92
N ALA A 3 -16.20 10.15 39.78
CA ALA A 3 -15.20 10.11 38.71
C ALA A 3 -14.95 11.55 38.25
N HIS A 4 -13.69 11.97 38.25
CA HIS A 4 -13.27 13.29 37.78
C HIS A 4 -13.68 13.41 36.29
N PRO A 5 -14.34 14.51 35.85
CA PRO A 5 -14.70 14.67 34.44
C PRO A 5 -13.47 14.54 33.55
N PRO A 6 -13.59 13.83 32.41
CA PRO A 6 -12.47 13.66 31.48
C PRO A 6 -11.98 15.03 31.01
N ASN A 7 -10.66 15.21 31.02
CA ASN A 7 -10.01 16.44 30.57
C ASN A 7 -10.45 16.75 29.12
N PRO A 8 -11.07 17.91 28.83
CA PRO A 8 -11.54 18.26 27.50
C PRO A 8 -10.40 18.39 26.47
N ASN A 9 -9.15 18.51 26.93
CA ASN A 9 -7.96 18.55 26.09
C ASN A 9 -7.32 17.18 25.87
N ASN A 10 -8.01 16.08 26.18
CA ASN A 10 -7.47 14.75 25.93
C ASN A 10 -7.49 14.45 24.42
N PRO A 11 -6.33 14.32 23.74
CA PRO A 11 -6.28 14.06 22.30
C PRO A 11 -6.93 12.71 21.93
N LEU A 12 -7.07 11.78 22.88
CA LEU A 12 -7.77 10.52 22.67
C LEU A 12 -9.27 10.71 22.38
N LEU A 13 -9.87 11.82 22.79
CA LEU A 13 -11.27 12.17 22.49
C LEU A 13 -11.48 12.57 21.01
N HIS A 14 -10.41 12.93 20.30
CA HIS A 14 -10.44 13.35 18.89
C HIS A 14 -10.03 12.25 17.91
N LEU A 15 -9.68 11.06 18.40
CA LEU A 15 -9.30 9.94 17.54
C LEU A 15 -10.51 9.43 16.75
N PRO A 16 -10.32 9.01 15.49
CA PRO A 16 -11.39 8.39 14.73
C PRO A 16 -11.86 7.12 15.45
N PRO A 17 -13.19 6.88 15.51
CA PRO A 17 -13.76 5.76 16.26
C PRO A 17 -13.45 4.40 15.64
N SER A 18 -13.03 4.36 14.37
CA SER A 18 -12.64 3.13 13.68
C SER A 18 -11.56 3.37 12.62
N LEU A 19 -10.69 2.38 12.44
CA LEU A 19 -9.62 2.36 11.45
C LEU A 19 -9.78 1.11 10.58
N ARG A 20 -9.83 1.27 9.26
CA ARG A 20 -9.90 0.15 8.31
C ARG A 20 -8.64 0.12 7.47
N ILE A 21 -7.81 -0.90 7.72
CA ILE A 21 -6.54 -1.11 7.01
C ILE A 21 -6.71 -2.27 6.03
N ILE A 22 -6.28 -2.06 4.78
CA ILE A 22 -6.19 -3.11 3.77
C ILE A 22 -4.73 -3.34 3.43
N SER A 23 -4.29 -4.60 3.39
CA SER A 23 -3.03 -5.00 2.80
C SER A 23 -3.33 -5.92 1.63
N LEU A 24 -2.88 -5.56 0.42
CA LEU A 24 -3.20 -6.28 -0.79
C LEU A 24 -1.96 -6.51 -1.66
N ASN A 25 -1.71 -7.78 -1.98
CA ASN A 25 -0.79 -8.15 -3.04
C ASN A 25 -1.50 -8.03 -4.39
N CYS A 26 -1.01 -7.16 -5.27
CA CYS A 26 -1.65 -6.83 -6.53
C CYS A 26 -1.15 -7.67 -7.72
N TRP A 27 -0.11 -8.49 -7.52
CA TRP A 27 0.50 -9.32 -8.55
C TRP A 27 0.80 -8.53 -9.84
N GLY A 28 1.48 -7.40 -9.73
CA GLY A 28 1.78 -6.49 -10.85
C GLY A 28 2.93 -6.93 -11.76
N LEU A 29 3.23 -8.22 -11.86
CA LEU A 29 4.42 -8.71 -12.59
C LEU A 29 4.32 -8.37 -14.08
N LYS A 30 5.19 -7.44 -14.53
CA LYS A 30 5.16 -6.81 -15.86
C LYS A 30 5.27 -7.80 -17.03
N PHE A 31 5.88 -8.98 -16.82
CA PHE A 31 6.23 -9.93 -17.88
C PHE A 31 5.49 -11.27 -17.84
N ILE A 32 4.64 -11.51 -16.83
CA ILE A 32 3.96 -12.80 -16.65
C ILE A 32 2.42 -12.65 -16.67
N SER A 33 1.89 -11.47 -16.31
CA SER A 33 0.43 -11.29 -16.17
C SER A 33 -0.19 -10.68 -17.44
N THR A 34 -0.85 -11.51 -18.24
CA THR A 34 -1.83 -11.09 -19.24
C THR A 34 -2.96 -10.33 -18.52
N HIS A 35 -3.35 -9.14 -19.02
CA HIS A 35 -4.37 -8.24 -18.42
C HIS A 35 -4.01 -7.51 -17.10
N ARG A 36 -2.72 -7.32 -16.78
CA ARG A 36 -2.27 -6.56 -15.58
C ARG A 36 -3.03 -5.24 -15.37
N SER A 37 -3.09 -4.38 -16.40
CA SER A 37 -3.70 -3.06 -16.28
C SER A 37 -5.19 -3.12 -15.94
N ALA A 38 -5.93 -4.05 -16.53
CA ALA A 38 -7.36 -4.23 -16.27
C ALA A 38 -7.60 -4.67 -14.82
N ARG A 39 -6.80 -5.60 -14.30
CA ARG A 39 -6.91 -6.03 -12.89
C ARG A 39 -6.63 -4.91 -11.90
N LEU A 40 -5.58 -4.11 -12.13
CA LEU A 40 -5.24 -3.03 -11.21
C LEU A 40 -6.24 -1.89 -11.23
N LEU A 41 -6.81 -1.59 -12.40
CA LEU A 41 -7.93 -0.65 -12.51
C LEU A 41 -9.14 -1.16 -11.72
N GLU A 42 -9.46 -2.45 -11.82
CA GLU A 42 -10.58 -3.04 -11.07
C GLU A 42 -10.31 -3.05 -9.56
N ILE A 43 -9.09 -3.37 -9.13
CA ILE A 43 -8.69 -3.24 -7.72
C ILE A 43 -8.90 -1.80 -7.23
N GLY A 44 -8.50 -0.79 -8.01
CA GLY A 44 -8.74 0.61 -7.67
C GLY A 44 -10.23 0.94 -7.54
N ARG A 45 -11.08 0.42 -8.43
CA ARG A 45 -12.54 0.60 -8.37
C ARG A 45 -13.15 -0.07 -7.14
N GLN A 46 -12.78 -1.31 -6.87
CA GLN A 46 -13.24 -2.06 -5.69
C GLN A 46 -12.86 -1.35 -4.39
N LEU A 47 -11.64 -0.79 -4.31
CA LEU A 47 -11.21 0.00 -3.16
C LEU A 47 -12.00 1.29 -2.99
N ALA A 48 -12.31 1.99 -4.09
CA ALA A 48 -13.13 3.20 -4.09
C ALA A 48 -14.57 2.94 -3.62
N GLN A 49 -15.15 1.80 -4.02
CA GLN A 49 -16.54 1.43 -3.69
C GLN A 49 -16.68 0.63 -2.40
N ALA A 50 -15.57 0.21 -1.78
CA ALA A 50 -15.61 -0.63 -0.61
C ALA A 50 -16.31 0.06 0.57
N SER A 51 -17.31 -0.62 1.12
CA SER A 51 -17.98 -0.24 2.37
C SER A 51 -17.68 -1.30 3.43
N PRO A 52 -17.15 -0.93 4.62
CA PRO A 52 -16.80 0.42 5.07
C PRO A 52 -15.59 1.00 4.32
N THR A 53 -15.50 2.32 4.15
CA THR A 53 -14.39 2.96 3.42
C THR A 53 -13.03 2.67 4.08
N PRO A 54 -12.00 2.23 3.33
CA PRO A 54 -10.68 2.03 3.90
C PRO A 54 -10.02 3.37 4.25
N THR A 55 -9.27 3.40 5.35
CA THR A 55 -8.52 4.58 5.81
C THR A 55 -7.04 4.48 5.50
N LEU A 56 -6.52 3.25 5.32
CA LEU A 56 -5.14 2.97 4.93
C LEU A 56 -5.12 1.74 4.02
N VAL A 57 -4.37 1.82 2.92
CA VAL A 57 -4.18 0.70 1.99
C VAL A 57 -2.69 0.53 1.70
N GLY A 58 -2.16 -0.66 1.97
CA GLY A 58 -0.81 -1.07 1.58
C GLY A 58 -0.87 -2.03 0.40
N PHE A 59 -0.03 -1.78 -0.61
CA PHE A 59 0.11 -2.61 -1.80
C PHE A 59 1.44 -3.35 -1.80
N GLN A 60 1.40 -4.63 -2.16
CA GLN A 60 2.57 -5.43 -2.50
C GLN A 60 2.55 -5.84 -3.97
N GLU A 61 3.73 -6.09 -4.52
CA GLU A 61 3.94 -6.40 -5.93
C GLU A 61 3.38 -5.33 -6.90
N CYS A 62 3.34 -4.07 -6.46
CA CYS A 62 3.05 -2.92 -7.32
C CYS A 62 4.34 -2.46 -8.02
N TRP A 63 4.68 -3.10 -9.14
CA TRP A 63 6.01 -2.97 -9.75
C TRP A 63 6.22 -1.71 -10.60
N THR A 64 5.14 -1.12 -11.14
CA THR A 64 5.26 0.01 -12.08
C THR A 64 4.56 1.26 -11.55
N GLN A 65 5.15 2.42 -11.85
CA GLN A 65 4.57 3.71 -11.46
C GLN A 65 3.24 3.98 -12.19
N ALA A 66 3.10 3.55 -13.44
CA ALA A 66 1.87 3.71 -14.21
C ALA A 66 0.70 2.99 -13.53
N ASP A 67 0.93 1.77 -13.06
CA ASP A 67 -0.05 0.97 -12.32
C ASP A 67 -0.46 1.64 -11.00
N TYR A 68 0.52 2.16 -10.24
CA TYR A 68 0.27 2.92 -9.03
C TYR A 68 -0.54 4.20 -9.29
N LEU A 69 -0.19 4.97 -10.33
CA LEU A 69 -0.89 6.20 -10.70
C LEU A 69 -2.34 5.93 -11.12
N ALA A 70 -2.57 4.82 -11.84
CA ALA A 70 -3.92 4.41 -12.22
C ALA A 70 -4.79 4.16 -10.99
N ILE A 71 -4.30 3.36 -10.02
CA ILE A 71 -5.02 3.10 -8.76
C ILE A 71 -5.23 4.40 -7.99
N ARG A 72 -4.19 5.23 -7.86
CA ARG A 72 -4.25 6.50 -7.13
C ARG A 72 -5.31 7.45 -7.71
N SER A 73 -5.38 7.55 -9.03
CA SER A 73 -6.38 8.41 -9.70
C SER A 73 -7.82 8.01 -9.35
N LEU A 74 -8.08 6.71 -9.22
CA LEU A 74 -9.39 6.19 -8.85
C LEU A 74 -9.69 6.38 -7.36
N THR A 75 -8.70 6.21 -6.49
CA THR A 75 -8.90 6.26 -5.03
C THR A 75 -8.65 7.64 -4.41
N THR A 76 -8.25 8.67 -5.18
CA THR A 76 -7.87 9.99 -4.66
C THR A 76 -8.95 10.65 -3.79
N HIS A 77 -10.22 10.41 -4.08
CA HIS A 77 -11.35 10.98 -3.35
C HIS A 77 -11.56 10.38 -1.94
N ILE A 78 -11.08 9.14 -1.70
CA ILE A 78 -11.12 8.49 -0.39
C ILE A 78 -9.77 8.53 0.34
N LEU A 79 -8.67 8.41 -0.42
CA LEU A 79 -7.30 8.28 0.06
C LEU A 79 -6.40 9.26 -0.72
N PRO A 80 -6.39 10.54 -0.35
CA PRO A 80 -5.67 11.58 -1.09
C PRO A 80 -4.15 11.46 -0.96
N TYR A 81 -3.66 10.92 0.16
CA TYR A 81 -2.23 10.81 0.43
C TYR A 81 -1.71 9.45 -0.02
N GLY A 82 -0.54 9.41 -0.64
CA GLY A 82 0.05 8.15 -1.06
C GLY A 82 1.54 8.25 -1.30
N LYS A 83 2.22 7.14 -1.09
CA LYS A 83 3.66 6.98 -1.28
C LYS A 83 3.95 5.73 -2.09
N PHE A 84 4.68 5.90 -3.18
CA PHE A 84 5.27 4.79 -3.93
C PHE A 84 6.73 4.63 -3.50
N TYR A 85 7.15 3.40 -3.21
CA TYR A 85 8.51 3.11 -2.78
C TYR A 85 9.34 2.63 -3.97
N TYR A 86 10.51 3.26 -4.16
CA TYR A 86 11.45 2.92 -5.23
C TYR A 86 12.61 2.09 -4.66
N SER A 87 13.02 1.01 -5.33
CA SER A 87 14.25 0.29 -4.97
C SER A 87 15.04 -0.15 -6.21
N GLY A 88 16.01 0.67 -6.62
CA GLY A 88 16.82 0.42 -7.80
C GLY A 88 16.10 0.84 -9.10
N ILE A 89 16.41 0.15 -10.21
CA ILE A 89 15.87 0.44 -11.55
C ILE A 89 14.38 0.06 -11.66
N PHE A 90 13.94 -0.90 -10.87
CA PHE A 90 12.54 -1.31 -10.75
C PHE A 90 11.95 -0.75 -9.45
N GLY A 91 10.64 -0.49 -9.42
CA GLY A 91 9.96 -0.12 -8.16
C GLY A 91 10.17 -1.19 -7.10
N SER A 92 10.04 -0.86 -5.81
CA SER A 92 10.21 -1.86 -4.75
C SER A 92 9.07 -2.88 -4.64
N GLY A 93 8.05 -2.71 -5.49
CA GLY A 93 6.81 -3.46 -5.39
C GLY A 93 5.92 -2.98 -4.26
N LEU A 94 6.28 -1.93 -3.52
CA LEU A 94 5.52 -1.45 -2.37
C LEU A 94 4.94 -0.05 -2.63
N ALA A 95 3.69 0.13 -2.24
CA ALA A 95 3.03 1.44 -2.24
C ALA A 95 2.04 1.52 -1.07
N ILE A 96 1.78 2.73 -0.60
CA ILE A 96 0.81 3.01 0.46
C ILE A 96 -0.11 4.15 0.01
N LEU A 97 -1.39 4.04 0.36
CA LEU A 97 -2.41 5.08 0.28
C LEU A 97 -3.02 5.32 1.66
N SER A 98 -3.24 6.57 2.02
CA SER A 98 -3.69 7.01 3.34
C SER A 98 -4.73 8.12 3.23
N LYS A 99 -5.66 8.14 4.19
CA LYS A 99 -6.61 9.24 4.38
C LYS A 99 -5.95 10.50 4.96
N TRP A 100 -4.87 10.33 5.73
CA TRP A 100 -4.17 11.41 6.44
C TRP A 100 -2.77 11.65 5.85
N PRO A 101 -2.22 12.87 6.03
CA PRO A 101 -0.86 13.18 5.58
C PRO A 101 0.15 12.21 6.18
N ILE A 102 1.07 11.74 5.34
CA ILE A 102 2.18 10.89 5.75
C ILE A 102 3.33 11.82 6.15
N GLU A 103 3.59 11.94 7.46
CA GLU A 103 4.67 12.79 7.99
C GLU A 103 6.05 12.22 7.67
N GLU A 104 6.22 10.91 7.88
CA GLU A 104 7.46 10.21 7.60
C GLU A 104 7.18 8.84 6.97
N SER A 105 8.04 8.43 6.03
CA SER A 105 8.02 7.09 5.47
C SER A 105 9.44 6.64 5.18
N SER A 106 9.83 5.49 5.72
CA SER A 106 11.11 4.85 5.45
C SER A 106 10.91 3.48 4.82
N MET A 107 11.91 3.02 4.08
CA MET A 107 11.93 1.67 3.51
C MET A 107 13.23 1.00 3.94
N TYR A 108 13.11 -0.11 4.66
CA TYR A 108 14.25 -0.94 4.99
C TYR A 108 14.51 -1.95 3.87
N ARG A 109 15.70 -1.92 3.28
CA ARG A 109 16.12 -2.90 2.27
C ARG A 109 16.64 -4.12 2.99
N TYR A 110 15.93 -5.24 2.88
CA TYR A 110 16.47 -6.52 3.35
C TYR A 110 17.74 -6.86 2.56
N PRO A 111 18.87 -7.16 3.22
CA PRO A 111 20.08 -7.58 2.52
C PRO A 111 19.79 -8.89 1.79
N LEU A 112 19.93 -8.86 0.47
CA LEU A 112 19.80 -10.05 -0.37
C LEU A 112 21.04 -10.93 -0.15
N ASN A 113 20.92 -11.97 0.68
CA ASN A 113 21.93 -13.02 0.79
C ASN A 113 21.82 -14.03 -0.37
N GLY A 114 21.88 -13.56 -1.62
CA GLY A 114 21.73 -14.41 -2.81
C GLY A 114 22.86 -14.22 -3.83
N ARG A 115 23.56 -15.31 -4.20
CA ARG A 115 24.53 -15.30 -5.31
C ARG A 115 23.79 -15.13 -6.66
N PRO A 116 24.21 -14.20 -7.52
CA PRO A 116 23.49 -13.84 -8.75
C PRO A 116 23.77 -14.82 -9.91
N SER A 117 23.47 -16.11 -9.74
CA SER A 117 23.81 -17.15 -10.74
C SER A 117 22.63 -17.94 -11.32
N ALA A 118 21.37 -17.58 -11.05
CA ALA A 118 20.20 -18.34 -11.54
C ALA A 118 19.13 -17.45 -12.20
N PHE A 119 19.43 -16.94 -13.39
CA PHE A 119 18.55 -16.06 -14.18
C PHE A 119 17.30 -16.78 -14.75
N HIS A 120 17.33 -18.11 -14.86
CA HIS A 120 16.35 -18.87 -15.66
C HIS A 120 15.12 -19.39 -14.91
N ARG A 121 14.99 -19.20 -13.59
CA ARG A 121 13.95 -19.89 -12.81
C ARG A 121 12.81 -19.04 -12.26
N GLY A 122 12.78 -17.72 -12.50
CA GLY A 122 11.59 -16.89 -12.24
C GLY A 122 11.07 -16.89 -10.79
N ASP A 123 11.77 -17.53 -9.85
CA ASP A 123 11.33 -17.73 -8.48
C ASP A 123 12.32 -17.03 -7.55
N TRP A 124 12.07 -15.75 -7.32
CA TRP A 124 12.77 -14.98 -6.31
C TRP A 124 11.77 -14.74 -5.17
N ARG A 125 11.73 -15.63 -4.17
CA ARG A 125 11.21 -15.40 -2.80
C ARG A 125 11.11 -16.67 -1.95
N ARG A 126 12.14 -17.53 -1.95
CA ARG A 126 12.29 -18.48 -0.85
C ARG A 126 13.73 -18.80 -0.57
N LEU A 127 14.07 -18.72 0.71
CA LEU A 127 14.88 -19.62 1.54
C LEU A 127 15.29 -18.78 2.76
N ARG A 128 14.93 -19.14 3.99
CA ARG A 128 14.65 -20.48 4.51
C ARG A 128 13.17 -20.83 4.64
#